data_AF-A0A1F3NXR9-F1
#
_entry.id   AF-A0A1F3NXR9-F1
#
_cell.length_a   1.000
_cell.length_b   1.000
_cell.length_c   1.000
_cell.angle_alpha   90.00
_cell.angle_beta   90.00
_cell.angle_gamma   90.00
#
_symmetry.space_group_name_H-M   'P 1'
#
loop_
_entity.id
_entity.type
_entity.pdbx_description
1 polymer ?
#
loop_
_entity_poly.entity_id
_entity_poly.type
_entity_poly.pdbx_seq_one_letter_code
_entity_poly.pdbx_strand_id
1 'polypeptide(L)'
;MYIEEEFNGYTNKPTWTLAIWLETDESLKNYWKYKTRSLPEDELSKELQAYFEDRNPLSMEFTFYSDILTNSIKLIDWKEVAKKLKDNEREKLGLRSQVDTVANLLG
;
A
#
# COMPACT_ATOMS: atom_id res chain seq x y z
N MET A 1 14.49 11.72 23.60
CA MET A 1 14.00 11.49 22.22
C MET A 1 13.28 10.16 22.27
N TYR A 2 11.95 10.18 22.33
CA TYR A 2 11.17 8.96 22.33
C TYR A 2 11.12 8.47 20.88
N ILE A 3 11.62 7.27 20.64
CA ILE A 3 11.37 6.57 19.39
C ILE A 3 9.89 6.22 19.49
N GLU A 4 9.04 6.85 18.69
CA GLU A 4 7.68 6.35 18.52
C GLU A 4 7.82 4.93 17.99
N GLU A 5 7.33 3.94 18.75
CA GLU A 5 7.41 2.54 18.32
C GLU A 5 6.57 2.36 17.06
N GLU A 6 7.23 2.22 15.92
CA GLU A 6 6.59 1.87 14.66
C GLU A 6 5.84 0.55 14.81
N PHE A 7 4.61 0.48 14.30
CA PHE A 7 3.83 -0.75 14.27
C PHE A 7 4.27 -1.61 13.09
N ASN A 8 5.12 -2.62 13.35
CA ASN A 8 5.68 -3.50 12.32
C ASN A 8 6.42 -2.74 11.20
N GLY A 9 7.12 -1.64 11.52
CA GLY A 9 7.84 -0.83 10.55
C GLY A 9 6.98 0.17 9.76
N TYR A 10 5.79 0.49 10.30
CA TYR A 10 4.86 1.49 9.79
C TYR A 10 4.46 2.47 10.90
N THR A 11 4.00 3.66 10.52
CA THR A 11 3.62 4.72 11.48
C THR A 11 2.46 4.31 12.40
N ASN A 12 1.54 3.46 11.91
CA ASN A 12 0.43 2.94 12.71
C ASN A 12 -0.17 1.64 12.14
N LYS A 13 -1.03 1.01 12.94
CA LYS A 13 -1.68 -0.27 12.60
C LYS A 13 -2.61 -0.17 11.36
N PRO A 14 -3.49 0.83 11.20
CA PRO A 14 -4.27 1.01 9.97
C PRO A 14 -3.42 1.03 8.71
N THR A 15 -2.32 1.80 8.70
CA THR A 15 -1.39 1.88 7.57
C THR A 15 -0.77 0.52 7.25
N TRP A 16 -0.24 -0.18 8.27
CA TRP A 16 0.31 -1.53 8.10
C TRP A 16 -0.73 -2.52 7.57
N THR A 17 -1.94 -2.50 8.13
CA THR A 17 -3.01 -3.45 7.77
C THR A 17 -3.36 -3.32 6.29
N LEU A 18 -3.52 -2.09 5.80
CA LEU A 18 -3.80 -1.86 4.40
C LEU A 18 -2.63 -2.28 3.49
N ALA A 19 -1.41 -1.91 3.87
CA ALA A 19 -0.22 -2.23 3.07
C ALA A 19 -0.06 -3.75 2.87
N ILE A 20 -0.22 -4.54 3.93
CA ILE A 20 -0.17 -6.00 3.85
C ILE A 20 -1.32 -6.57 3.01
N TRP A 21 -2.53 -6.02 3.15
CA TRP A 21 -3.66 -6.50 2.35
C TRP A 21 -3.44 -6.28 0.85
N LEU A 22 -2.91 -5.12 0.45
CA LEU A 22 -2.59 -4.82 -0.95
C LEU A 22 -1.53 -5.73 -1.58
N GLU A 23 -0.68 -6.37 -0.76
CA GLU A 23 0.35 -7.30 -1.23
C GLU A 23 -0.12 -8.76 -1.33
N THR A 24 -1.13 -9.09 -0.54
CA THR A 24 -1.63 -10.46 -0.34
C THR A 24 -2.91 -10.72 -1.12
N ASP A 25 -3.75 -9.71 -1.34
CA ASP A 25 -4.96 -9.83 -2.16
C ASP A 25 -4.61 -9.88 -3.65
N GLU A 26 -4.80 -11.04 -4.29
CA GLU A 26 -4.43 -11.24 -5.69
C GLU A 26 -5.16 -10.29 -6.65
N SER A 27 -6.42 -9.98 -6.36
CA SER A 27 -7.26 -9.15 -7.23
C SER A 27 -6.79 -7.68 -7.23
N LEU A 28 -6.43 -7.17 -6.06
CA LEU A 28 -5.94 -5.81 -5.88
C LEU A 28 -4.47 -5.67 -6.27
N LYS A 29 -3.66 -6.70 -6.03
CA LYS A 29 -2.22 -6.69 -6.28
C LYS A 29 -1.88 -6.36 -7.73
N ASN A 30 -2.56 -6.98 -8.69
CA ASN A 30 -2.29 -6.72 -10.12
C ASN A 30 -2.70 -5.31 -10.52
N TYR A 31 -3.85 -4.84 -10.03
CA TYR A 31 -4.35 -3.49 -10.30
C TYR A 31 -3.38 -2.44 -9.78
N TRP A 32 -2.98 -2.55 -8.51
CA TRP A 32 -2.10 -1.57 -7.88
C TRP A 32 -0.68 -1.65 -8.41
N LYS A 33 -0.17 -2.84 -8.74
CA LYS A 33 1.15 -3.00 -9.40
C LYS A 33 1.24 -2.18 -10.69
N TYR A 34 0.20 -2.19 -11.52
CA TYR A 34 0.16 -1.36 -12.72
C TYR A 34 0.23 0.13 -12.37
N LYS A 35 -0.61 0.58 -11.42
CA LYS A 35 -0.67 1.97 -10.96
C LYS A 35 0.65 2.44 -10.35
N THR A 36 1.32 1.60 -9.57
CA THR A 36 2.63 1.86 -8.95
C THR A 36 3.71 2.18 -9.98
N ARG A 37 3.63 1.57 -11.18
CA ARG A 37 4.56 1.80 -12.29
C ARG A 37 4.21 3.05 -13.10
N SER A 38 2.93 3.39 -13.20
CA SER A 38 2.45 4.47 -14.06
C SER A 38 2.32 5.83 -13.36
N LEU A 39 2.06 5.86 -12.05
CA LEU A 39 1.79 7.09 -11.31
C LEU A 39 2.99 7.52 -10.47
N PRO A 40 3.26 8.83 -10.33
CA PRO A 40 4.10 9.39 -9.25
C PRO A 40 3.60 8.97 -7.86
N GLU A 41 4.47 9.04 -6.85
CA GLU A 41 4.13 8.61 -5.47
C GLU A 41 2.98 9.43 -4.87
N ASP A 42 3.01 10.75 -5.02
CA ASP A 42 1.95 11.65 -4.52
C ASP A 42 0.59 11.39 -5.20
N GLU A 43 0.60 11.08 -6.50
CA GLU A 43 -0.63 10.74 -7.24
C GLU A 43 -1.15 9.36 -6.85
N LEU A 44 -0.25 8.39 -6.67
CA LEU A 44 -0.60 7.06 -6.20
C LEU A 44 -1.24 7.10 -4.80
N SER A 45 -0.70 7.93 -3.90
CA SER A 45 -1.26 8.15 -2.56
C SER A 45 -2.70 8.67 -2.62
N LYS A 46 -2.99 9.65 -3.49
CA LYS A 46 -4.34 10.19 -3.67
C LYS A 46 -5.30 9.17 -4.28
N GLU A 47 -4.83 8.44 -5.29
CA GLU A 47 -5.62 7.39 -5.95
C GLU A 47 -5.99 6.27 -4.96
N LEU A 48 -5.03 5.84 -4.13
CA LEU A 48 -5.28 4.87 -3.05
C LEU A 48 -6.34 5.38 -2.09
N GLN A 49 -6.20 6.60 -1.59
CA GLN A 49 -7.17 7.19 -0.68
C GLN A 49 -8.58 7.21 -1.28
N ALA A 50 -8.72 7.79 -2.48
CA ALA A 50 -10.00 7.88 -3.17
C ALA A 50 -10.63 6.49 -3.40
N TYR A 51 -9.82 5.50 -3.83
CA TYR A 51 -10.30 4.15 -4.09
C TYR A 51 -10.98 3.51 -2.87
N PHE A 52 -10.38 3.67 -1.68
CA PHE A 52 -10.85 3.05 -0.44
C PHE A 52 -11.95 3.86 0.25
N GLU A 53 -11.90 5.18 0.18
CA GLU A 53 -12.98 6.05 0.68
C GLU A 53 -14.27 5.83 -0.12
N ASP A 54 -14.19 5.78 -1.46
CA ASP A 54 -15.34 5.57 -2.35
C ASP A 54 -15.95 4.16 -2.20
N ARG A 55 -15.13 3.18 -1.82
CA ARG A 55 -15.55 1.78 -1.63
C ARG A 55 -15.84 1.42 -0.18
N ASN A 56 -15.81 2.39 0.74
CA ASN A 56 -16.24 2.15 2.11
C ASN A 56 -17.73 1.75 2.10
N PRO A 57 -18.07 0.48 2.43
CA PRO A 57 -19.44 -0.02 2.32
C PRO A 57 -20.40 0.61 3.34
N LEU A 58 -19.85 1.27 4.37
CA LEU A 58 -20.62 1.91 5.43
C LEU A 58 -20.52 3.44 5.38
N SER A 59 -20.06 4.02 4.26
CA SER A 59 -19.80 5.46 4.13
C SER A 59 -21.03 6.35 4.31
N MET A 60 -22.23 5.85 3.99
CA MET A 60 -23.51 6.56 4.14
C MET A 60 -24.28 6.16 5.41
N GLU A 61 -23.71 5.25 6.21
CA GLU A 61 -24.35 4.73 7.41
C GLU A 61 -23.95 5.56 8.64
N PHE A 62 -24.88 5.75 9.56
CA PHE A 62 -24.64 6.45 10.84
C PHE A 62 -24.77 5.48 12.00
N THR A 63 -23.74 4.65 12.20
CA THR A 63 -23.70 3.60 13.20
C THR A 63 -22.35 3.60 13.92
N PHE A 64 -22.29 2.96 15.09
CA PHE A 64 -21.02 2.74 15.79
C PHE A 64 -19.94 2.07 14.91
N TYR A 65 -20.35 1.13 14.05
CA TYR A 65 -19.42 0.43 13.15
C TYR A 65 -18.92 1.31 12.00
N SER A 66 -19.80 2.14 11.42
CA SER A 66 -19.39 3.07 10.36
C SER A 66 -18.45 4.15 10.89
N ASP A 67 -18.63 4.60 12.13
CA ASP A 67 -17.71 5.53 12.79
C ASP A 67 -16.32 4.90 13.01
N ILE A 68 -16.23 3.66 13.51
CA ILE A 68 -14.95 2.97 13.69
C ILE A 68 -14.23 2.79 12.36
N LEU A 69 -14.94 2.32 11.33
CA LEU A 69 -14.35 2.08 10.01
C LEU A 69 -13.86 3.40 9.39
N THR A 70 -14.69 4.43 9.40
CA THR A 70 -14.35 5.76 8.86
C THR A 70 -13.16 6.36 9.60
N ASN A 71 -13.12 6.27 10.93
CA ASN A 71 -11.98 6.75 11.71
C ASN A 71 -10.71 5.96 11.42
N SER A 72 -10.81 4.64 11.25
CA SER A 72 -9.66 3.80 10.89
C SER A 72 -9.08 4.17 9.52
N ILE A 73 -9.94 4.44 8.53
CA ILE A 73 -9.53 4.90 7.19
C ILE A 73 -8.83 6.27 7.28
N LYS A 74 -9.35 7.21 8.08
CA LYS A 74 -8.75 8.54 8.29
C LYS A 74 -7.35 8.51 8.94
N LEU A 75 -7.02 7.44 9.66
CA LEU A 75 -5.71 7.27 10.30
C LEU A 75 -4.64 6.71 9.34
N ILE A 76 -5.02 6.25 8.15
CA ILE A 76 -4.07 5.68 7.19
C ILE A 76 -3.15 6.77 6.67
N ASP A 77 -1.84 6.53 6.76
CA ASP A 77 -0.84 7.33 6.07
C ASP A 77 -0.72 6.85 4.62
N TRP A 78 -1.51 7.47 3.75
CA TRP A 78 -1.56 7.12 2.33
C TRP A 78 -0.23 7.32 1.59
N LYS A 79 0.60 8.24 2.05
CA LYS A 79 1.93 8.47 1.46
C LYS A 79 2.87 7.34 1.81
N GLU A 80 2.84 6.90 3.07
CA GLU A 80 3.63 5.75 3.51
C GLU A 80 3.23 4.48 2.74
N VAL A 81 1.93 4.21 2.55
CA VAL A 81 1.46 3.07 1.74
C VAL A 81 1.98 3.17 0.30
N ALA A 82 1.81 4.33 -0.35
CA ALA A 82 2.24 4.53 -1.73
C ALA A 82 3.76 4.34 -1.90
N LYS A 83 4.55 4.89 -0.97
CA LYS A 83 6.01 4.77 -0.94
C LYS A 83 6.43 3.30 -0.81
N LYS A 84 5.90 2.58 0.18
CA LYS A 84 6.24 1.17 0.41
C LYS A 84 5.90 0.29 -0.80
N LEU A 85 4.73 0.49 -1.42
CA LEU A 85 4.37 -0.23 -2.66
C LEU A 85 5.37 0.03 -3.79
N LYS A 86 5.82 1.27 -3.97
CA LYS A 86 6.83 1.62 -4.98
C LYS A 86 8.18 1.01 -4.69
N ASP A 87 8.64 1.10 -3.45
CA ASP A 87 9.92 0.55 -3.03
C ASP A 87 9.94 -0.98 -3.22
N ASN A 88 8.86 -1.67 -2.82
CA ASN A 88 8.74 -3.11 -2.98
C ASN A 88 8.69 -3.54 -4.45
N GLU A 89 8.05 -2.76 -5.33
CA GLU A 89 8.06 -3.05 -6.78
C GLU A 89 9.44 -2.79 -7.40
N ARG A 90 10.15 -1.73 -6.98
CA ARG A 90 11.54 -1.46 -7.41
C ARG A 90 12.48 -2.58 -7.00
N GLU A 91 12.37 -3.06 -5.76
CA GLU A 91 13.17 -4.17 -5.25
C GLU A 91 12.94 -5.46 -6.06
N LYS A 92 11.67 -5.80 -6.33
CA LYS A 92 11.32 -6.97 -7.17
C LYS A 92 11.88 -6.87 -8.59
N LEU A 93 11.87 -5.68 -9.18
CA LEU A 93 12.45 -5.45 -10.51
C LEU A 93 13.98 -5.57 -10.49
N GLY A 94 14.63 -5.04 -9.45
CA GLY A 94 16.07 -5.17 -9.25
C GLY A 94 16.51 -6.63 -9.10
N LEU A 95 15.82 -7.40 -8.26
CA LEU A 95 16.06 -8.83 -8.07
C LEU A 95 15.89 -9.62 -9.37
N ARG A 96 14.83 -9.33 -10.14
CA ARG A 96 14.60 -9.99 -11.43
C ARG A 96 15.73 -9.72 -12.43
N SER A 97 16.20 -8.48 -12.52
CA SER A 97 17.33 -8.11 -13.39
C SER A 97 18.62 -8.85 -13.04
N GLN A 98 18.89 -9.04 -11.74
CA GLN A 98 20.05 -9.81 -11.27
C GLN A 98 19.95 -11.29 -11.66
N VAL A 99 18.78 -11.92 -11.48
CA VAL A 99 18.55 -13.31 -11.87
C VAL A 99 18.73 -13.51 -13.38
N ASP A 100 18.16 -12.61 -14.21
CA ASP A 100 18.29 -12.67 -15.66
C ASP A 100 19.77 -12.53 -16.10
N THR A 101 20.53 -11.66 -15.42
CA THR A 101 21.97 -11.49 -15.67
C THR A 101 22.76 -12.75 -15.36
N VAL A 102 22.50 -13.39 -14.21
CA VAL A 102 23.19 -14.63 -13.81
C VAL A 102 22.85 -15.79 -14.75
N ALA A 103 21.57 -15.93 -15.15
CA ALA A 103 21.14 -16.96 -16.09
C ALA A 103 21.87 -16.85 -17.45
N ASN A 104 22.07 -15.63 -17.95
CA ASN A 104 22.80 -15.39 -19.20
C ASN A 104 24.31 -15.63 -19.11
N LEU A 105 24.90 -15.65 -17.91
CA LEU A 105 26.32 -15.94 -17.70
C LEU A 105 26.61 -17.44 -17.54
N LEU A 106 25.58 -18.25 -17.27
CA LEU A 106 25.70 -19.69 -17.00
C LEU A 106 25.16 -20.59 -18.13
N GLY A 107 24.55 -20.00 -19.16
CA GLY A 107 24.11 -20.68 -20.39
C GLY A 107 25.07 -20.44 -21.54
#